data_AF-A0A399RG09-F1
#
_entry.id   AF-A0A399RG09-F1
#
_cell.length_a   1.000
_cell.length_b   1.000
_cell.length_c   1.000
_cell.angle_alpha   90.00
_cell.angle_beta   90.00
_cell.angle_gamma   90.00
#
_symmetry.space_group_name_H-M   'P 1'
#
loop_
_entity.id
_entity.type
_entity.pdbx_description
1 polymer ?
#
loop_
_entity_poly.entity_id
_entity_poly.type
_entity_poly.pdbx_seq_one_letter_code
_entity_poly.pdbx_strand_id
1 'polypeptide(L)'
;MKHATLIWMGAAVLLAGGAYLLKGQPLLPDQPYADREAEIASRPAEDLSPGEMLARLQRTARERPDEAEPQYYIGVLLRAQGRTDDALRAFQSALRRDPDHVPALLGLADAVVTRDGGMITEPAARLYDRAWRLDNSQTRAGILAAMPAYQAGDLDAAQAHWERVFADLPEDDPRRAMLNAMRAEADAAREAREAED
;
A
#
# COMPACT_ATOMS: atom_id res chain seq x y z
N MET A 1 -21.08 -47.70 41.83
CA MET A 1 -19.81 -46.97 41.59
C MET A 1 -19.89 -45.91 40.49
N LYS A 2 -20.70 -46.06 39.42
CA LYS A 2 -20.77 -45.09 38.30
C LYS A 2 -21.39 -43.72 38.64
N HIS A 3 -22.29 -43.66 39.63
CA HIS A 3 -22.96 -42.40 40.03
C HIS A 3 -22.05 -41.45 40.82
N ALA A 4 -21.08 -41.98 41.59
CA ALA A 4 -20.16 -41.16 42.37
C ALA A 4 -19.23 -40.33 41.46
N THR A 5 -18.80 -40.90 40.33
CA THR A 5 -17.90 -40.23 39.36
C THR A 5 -18.60 -39.07 38.65
N LEU A 6 -19.90 -39.21 38.33
CA LEU A 6 -20.71 -38.15 37.71
C LEU A 6 -20.93 -36.97 38.67
N ILE A 7 -21.11 -37.24 39.96
CA ILE A 7 -21.27 -36.20 41.00
C ILE A 7 -19.96 -35.40 41.16
N TRP A 8 -18.81 -36.07 41.19
CA TRP A 8 -17.52 -35.40 41.28
C TRP A 8 -17.17 -34.57 40.03
N MET A 9 -17.53 -35.03 38.83
CA MET A 9 -17.40 -34.21 37.62
C MET A 9 -18.29 -32.97 37.65
N GLY A 10 -19.56 -33.11 38.06
CA GLY A 10 -20.46 -31.97 38.21
C GLY A 10 -19.95 -30.95 39.22
N ALA A 11 -19.42 -31.41 40.36
CA ALA A 11 -18.82 -30.56 41.37
C ALA A 11 -17.57 -29.82 40.86
N ALA A 12 -16.71 -30.48 40.07
CA ALA A 12 -15.51 -29.86 39.50
C ALA A 12 -15.85 -28.76 38.47
N VAL A 13 -16.86 -28.97 37.62
CA VAL A 13 -17.32 -27.94 36.65
C VAL A 13 -17.95 -26.74 37.36
N LEU A 14 -18.74 -26.98 38.41
CA LEU A 14 -19.33 -25.91 39.22
C LEU A 14 -18.29 -25.13 40.01
N LEU A 15 -17.26 -25.79 40.55
CA LEU A 15 -16.14 -25.13 41.22
C LEU A 15 -15.27 -24.34 40.25
N ALA A 16 -14.98 -24.87 39.06
CA ALA A 16 -14.23 -24.15 38.02
C ALA A 16 -15.03 -22.94 37.50
N GLY A 17 -16.33 -23.10 37.25
CA GLY A 17 -17.23 -22.02 36.84
C GLY A 17 -17.39 -20.96 37.94
N GLY A 18 -17.56 -21.37 39.21
CA GLY A 18 -17.62 -20.47 40.35
C GLY A 18 -16.32 -19.71 40.57
N ALA A 19 -15.16 -20.38 40.46
CA ALA A 19 -13.85 -19.73 40.52
C ALA A 19 -13.63 -18.76 39.35
N TYR A 20 -14.11 -19.10 38.15
CA TYR A 20 -14.07 -18.22 36.99
C TYR A 20 -14.97 -16.98 37.15
N LEU A 21 -16.14 -17.11 37.78
CA LEU A 21 -17.04 -15.99 38.05
C LEU A 21 -16.61 -15.12 39.25
N LEU A 22 -15.92 -15.70 40.23
CA LEU A 22 -15.39 -14.97 41.39
C LEU A 22 -14.06 -14.27 41.08
N LYS A 23 -13.21 -14.88 40.24
CA LYS A 23 -11.87 -14.35 39.91
C LYS A 23 -11.82 -13.66 38.55
N GLY A 24 -12.70 -14.02 37.63
CA GLY A 24 -12.90 -13.33 36.34
C GLY A 24 -14.06 -12.35 36.43
N GLN A 25 -13.93 -11.22 35.74
CA GLN A 25 -15.01 -10.24 35.55
C GLN A 25 -15.47 -10.31 34.08
N PRO A 26 -16.22 -11.36 33.68
CA PRO A 26 -16.50 -11.69 32.28
C PRO A 26 -17.40 -10.68 31.55
N LEU A 27 -17.91 -9.66 32.24
CA LEU A 27 -18.82 -8.64 31.73
C LEU A 27 -18.16 -7.26 31.54
N LEU A 28 -16.88 -7.10 31.92
CA LEU A 28 -16.12 -5.91 31.56
C LEU A 28 -15.52 -6.09 30.17
N PRO A 29 -15.48 -5.04 29.32
CA PRO A 29 -14.61 -5.05 28.16
C PRO A 29 -13.18 -5.30 28.62
N ASP A 30 -12.41 -6.01 27.82
CA ASP A 30 -11.03 -6.44 28.08
C ASP A 30 -10.09 -5.23 28.28
N GLN A 31 -10.10 -4.68 29.50
CA GLN A 31 -9.28 -3.56 29.94
C GLN A 31 -7.77 -3.76 29.63
N PRO A 32 -7.18 -4.97 29.79
CA PRO A 32 -5.77 -5.17 29.45
C PRO A 32 -5.44 -4.96 27.96
N TYR A 33 -6.42 -5.07 27.05
CA TYR A 33 -6.22 -4.83 25.62
C TYR A 33 -6.42 -3.35 25.29
N ALA A 34 -7.51 -2.73 25.78
CA ALA A 34 -7.78 -1.31 25.58
C ALA A 34 -6.69 -0.41 26.18
N ASP A 35 -6.18 -0.76 27.36
CA ASP A 35 -5.08 -0.05 28.02
C ASP A 35 -3.77 -0.18 27.23
N ARG A 36 -3.49 -1.37 26.68
CA ARG A 36 -2.34 -1.59 25.78
C ARG A 36 -2.48 -0.82 24.47
N GLU A 37 -3.66 -0.75 23.89
CA GLU A 37 -3.91 0.07 22.70
C GLU A 37 -3.72 1.57 22.98
N ALA A 38 -4.18 2.05 24.13
CA ALA A 38 -3.99 3.44 24.55
C ALA A 38 -2.50 3.75 24.80
N GLU A 39 -1.75 2.83 25.41
CA GLU A 39 -0.31 2.94 25.59
C GLU A 39 0.43 3.00 24.25
N ILE A 40 0.15 2.06 23.33
CA ILE A 40 0.71 2.03 21.97
C ILE A 40 0.38 3.33 21.21
N ALA A 41 -0.85 3.83 21.35
CA ALA A 41 -1.27 5.07 20.69
C ALA A 41 -0.51 6.30 21.19
N SER A 42 -0.07 6.30 22.45
CA SER A 42 0.64 7.41 23.08
C SER A 42 2.14 7.43 22.81
N ARG A 43 2.73 6.29 22.44
CA ARG A 43 4.17 6.16 22.16
C ARG A 43 4.59 6.89 20.88
N PRO A 44 5.84 7.38 20.80
CA PRO A 44 6.43 7.89 19.56
C PRO A 44 6.37 6.85 18.45
N ALA A 45 6.15 7.28 17.21
CA ALA A 45 6.00 6.39 16.07
C ALA A 45 7.27 5.57 15.79
N GLU A 46 8.42 6.15 16.12
CA GLU A 46 9.76 5.61 15.92
C GLU A 46 10.03 4.41 16.84
N ASP A 47 9.36 4.35 17.99
CA ASP A 47 9.52 3.30 18.99
C ASP A 47 8.55 2.13 18.78
N LEU A 48 7.63 2.22 17.81
CA LEU A 48 6.63 1.19 17.55
C LEU A 48 7.20 0.07 16.67
N SER A 49 6.98 -1.17 17.09
CA SER A 49 7.17 -2.30 16.19
C SER A 49 6.19 -2.22 15.01
N PRO A 50 6.47 -2.88 13.87
CA PRO A 50 5.55 -2.91 12.74
C PRO A 50 4.13 -3.41 13.10
N GLY A 51 4.01 -4.34 14.05
CA GLY A 51 2.71 -4.80 14.53
C GLY A 51 1.94 -3.75 15.33
N GLU A 52 2.62 -3.03 16.22
CA GLU A 52 2.04 -1.96 17.02
C GLU A 52 1.64 -0.75 16.16
N MET A 53 2.49 -0.38 15.19
CA MET A 53 2.16 0.66 14.21
C MET A 53 0.90 0.30 13.41
N LEU A 54 0.79 -0.96 12.96
CA LEU A 54 -0.40 -1.44 12.27
C LEU A 54 -1.65 -1.32 13.15
N ALA A 55 -1.57 -1.71 14.43
CA ALA A 55 -2.68 -1.59 15.37
C ALA A 55 -3.10 -0.13 15.59
N ARG A 56 -2.14 0.78 15.76
CA ARG A 56 -2.40 2.22 15.89
C ARG A 56 -3.09 2.80 14.66
N LEU A 57 -2.60 2.46 13.47
CA LEU A 57 -3.21 2.89 12.20
C LEU A 57 -4.61 2.29 12.01
N GLN A 58 -4.84 1.04 12.39
CA GLN A 58 -6.16 0.41 12.33
C GLN A 58 -7.16 1.10 13.27
N ARG A 59 -6.74 1.44 14.49
CA ARG A 59 -7.56 2.25 15.39
C ARG A 59 -7.87 3.62 14.78
N THR A 60 -6.86 4.28 14.23
CA THR A 60 -7.01 5.57 13.57
C THR A 60 -8.00 5.49 12.41
N ALA A 61 -7.95 4.42 11.61
CA ALA A 61 -8.89 4.17 10.52
C ALA A 61 -10.34 3.90 10.98
N ARG A 62 -10.54 3.45 12.23
CA ARG A 62 -11.88 3.30 12.83
C ARG A 62 -12.40 4.64 13.35
N GLU A 63 -11.53 5.45 13.94
CA GLU A 63 -11.86 6.79 14.47
C GLU A 63 -12.11 7.80 13.35
N ARG A 64 -11.37 7.67 12.24
CA ARG A 64 -11.40 8.56 11.07
C ARG A 64 -11.71 7.76 9.81
N PRO A 65 -12.95 7.24 9.67
CA PRO A 65 -13.30 6.29 8.62
C PRO A 65 -13.30 6.89 7.22
N ASP A 66 -13.37 8.21 7.09
CA ASP A 66 -13.44 8.94 5.81
C ASP A 66 -12.07 9.44 5.33
N GLU A 67 -11.01 9.29 6.14
CA GLU A 67 -9.66 9.74 5.77
C GLU A 67 -8.88 8.65 5.05
N ALA A 68 -8.23 9.04 3.95
CA ALA A 68 -7.42 8.13 3.14
C ALA A 68 -6.05 7.81 3.77
N GLU A 69 -5.46 8.74 4.53
CA GLU A 69 -4.11 8.63 5.08
C GLU A 69 -3.89 7.37 5.93
N PRO A 70 -4.77 6.97 6.87
CA PRO A 70 -4.55 5.76 7.66
C PRO A 70 -4.46 4.50 6.79
N GLN A 71 -5.32 4.40 5.76
CA GLN A 71 -5.32 3.27 4.83
C GLN A 71 -4.08 3.28 3.93
N TYR A 72 -3.60 4.45 3.52
CA TYR A 72 -2.35 4.60 2.79
C TYR A 72 -1.16 4.09 3.61
N TYR A 73 -1.00 4.55 4.85
CA TYR A 73 0.11 4.11 5.71
C TYR A 73 0.03 2.62 6.08
N ILE A 74 -1.18 2.06 6.26
CA ILE A 74 -1.38 0.61 6.39
C ILE A 74 -0.84 -0.11 5.15
N GLY A 75 -1.15 0.38 3.95
CA GLY A 75 -0.64 -0.17 2.70
C GLY A 75 0.89 -0.12 2.60
N VAL A 76 1.51 0.99 2.98
CA VAL A 76 2.97 1.15 3.01
C VAL A 76 3.61 0.09 3.92
N LEU A 77 3.07 -0.06 5.14
CA LEU A 77 3.58 -1.00 6.13
C LEU A 77 3.45 -2.46 5.67
N LEU A 78 2.30 -2.82 5.10
CA LEU A 78 2.05 -4.17 4.58
C LEU A 78 2.97 -4.49 3.39
N ARG A 79 3.22 -3.53 2.50
CA ARG A 79 4.14 -3.71 1.37
C ARG A 79 5.57 -3.93 1.87
N ALA A 80 6.01 -3.18 2.87
CA ALA A 80 7.33 -3.38 3.49
C ALA A 80 7.50 -4.76 4.14
N GLN A 81 6.39 -5.39 4.57
CA GLN A 81 6.37 -6.76 5.10
C GLN A 81 6.25 -7.85 4.01
N GLY A 82 6.26 -7.48 2.72
CA GLY A 82 6.05 -8.42 1.61
C GLY A 82 4.60 -8.89 1.46
N ARG A 83 3.65 -8.31 2.20
CA ARG A 83 2.22 -8.65 2.14
C ARG A 83 1.54 -7.85 1.02
N THR A 84 1.98 -8.07 -0.21
CA THR A 84 1.59 -7.28 -1.39
C THR A 84 0.07 -7.24 -1.60
N ASP A 85 -0.64 -8.36 -1.47
CA ASP A 85 -2.10 -8.40 -1.67
C ASP A 85 -2.88 -7.61 -0.60
N ASP A 86 -2.41 -7.62 0.64
CA ASP A 86 -2.99 -6.80 1.72
C ASP A 86 -2.73 -5.32 1.45
N ALA A 87 -1.52 -4.97 0.99
CA ALA A 87 -1.16 -3.61 0.62
C ALA A 87 -2.04 -3.07 -0.51
N LEU A 88 -2.27 -3.87 -1.56
CA LEU A 88 -3.19 -3.53 -2.66
C LEU A 88 -4.58 -3.16 -2.13
N ARG A 89 -5.15 -3.99 -1.24
CA ARG A 89 -6.46 -3.72 -0.63
C ARG A 89 -6.47 -2.43 0.18
N ALA A 90 -5.41 -2.16 0.93
CA ALA A 90 -5.28 -0.96 1.75
C ALA A 90 -5.17 0.31 0.88
N PHE A 91 -4.33 0.31 -0.16
CA PHE A 91 -4.23 1.45 -1.09
C PHE A 91 -5.54 1.70 -1.84
N GLN A 92 -6.22 0.65 -2.30
CA GLN A 92 -7.56 0.78 -2.89
C GLN A 92 -8.57 1.35 -1.88
N SER A 93 -8.44 1.01 -0.61
CA SER A 93 -9.26 1.55 0.47
C SER A 93 -9.00 3.05 0.68
N ALA A 94 -7.74 3.49 0.60
CA ALA A 94 -7.40 4.91 0.60
C ALA A 94 -8.03 5.63 -0.60
N LEU A 95 -7.91 5.08 -1.80
CA LEU A 95 -8.44 5.68 -3.04
C LEU A 95 -9.97 5.68 -3.13
N ARG A 96 -10.67 4.83 -2.38
CA ARG A 96 -12.13 4.92 -2.25
C ARG A 96 -12.59 6.14 -1.43
N ARG A 97 -11.72 6.63 -0.55
CA ARG A 97 -11.99 7.78 0.33
C ARG A 97 -11.55 9.08 -0.31
N ASP A 98 -10.35 9.07 -0.87
CA ASP A 98 -9.82 10.15 -1.68
C ASP A 98 -9.29 9.59 -3.01
N PRO A 99 -10.08 9.69 -4.09
CA PRO A 99 -9.69 9.21 -5.41
C PRO A 99 -8.43 9.86 -5.97
N ASP A 100 -8.08 11.08 -5.54
CA ASP A 100 -6.96 11.87 -6.06
C ASP A 100 -5.76 11.90 -5.10
N HIS A 101 -5.76 11.02 -4.08
CA HIS A 101 -4.66 10.88 -3.15
C HIS A 101 -3.39 10.36 -3.86
N VAL A 102 -2.54 11.29 -4.30
CA VAL A 102 -1.32 11.00 -5.09
C VAL A 102 -0.43 9.92 -4.45
N PRO A 103 -0.07 9.98 -3.15
CA PRO A 103 0.72 8.91 -2.54
C PRO A 103 0.07 7.52 -2.61
N ALA A 104 -1.25 7.41 -2.52
CA ALA A 104 -1.96 6.13 -2.60
C ALA A 104 -2.02 5.60 -4.04
N LEU A 105 -2.12 6.47 -5.04
CA LEU A 105 -1.99 6.09 -6.45
C LEU A 105 -0.61 5.49 -6.74
N LEU A 106 0.46 6.17 -6.29
CA LEU A 106 1.83 5.69 -6.42
C LEU A 106 2.03 4.36 -5.66
N GLY A 107 1.54 4.29 -4.42
CA GLY A 107 1.65 3.10 -3.58
C GLY A 107 0.94 1.89 -4.18
N LEU A 108 -0.24 2.10 -4.78
CA LEU A 108 -0.97 1.08 -5.51
C LEU A 108 -0.23 0.64 -6.77
N ALA A 109 0.30 1.59 -7.56
CA ALA A 109 1.08 1.29 -8.76
C ALA A 109 2.30 0.42 -8.44
N ASP A 110 3.11 0.81 -7.45
CA ASP A 110 4.29 0.05 -7.02
C ASP A 110 3.91 -1.36 -6.50
N ALA A 111 2.79 -1.48 -5.78
CA ALA A 111 2.28 -2.77 -5.32
C ALA A 111 1.79 -3.66 -6.46
N VAL A 112 1.17 -3.10 -7.51
CA VAL A 112 0.80 -3.83 -8.73
C VAL A 112 2.04 -4.33 -9.46
N VAL A 113 3.05 -3.47 -9.62
CA VAL A 113 4.35 -3.86 -10.22
C VAL A 113 4.98 -5.00 -9.44
N THR A 114 4.96 -4.95 -8.11
CA THR A 114 5.51 -6.01 -7.24
C THR A 114 4.76 -7.33 -7.43
N ARG A 115 3.42 -7.28 -7.49
CA ARG A 115 2.58 -8.46 -7.74
C ARG A 115 2.84 -9.06 -9.12
N ASP A 116 3.06 -8.21 -10.12
CA ASP A 116 3.29 -8.60 -11.51
C ASP A 116 4.77 -8.93 -11.79
N GLY A 117 5.55 -9.28 -10.76
CA GLY A 117 6.94 -9.76 -10.90
C GLY A 117 7.95 -8.68 -11.26
N GLY A 118 7.66 -7.41 -10.96
CA GLY A 118 8.51 -6.26 -11.30
C GLY A 118 8.20 -5.64 -12.67
N MET A 119 7.26 -6.21 -13.43
CA MET A 119 6.85 -5.68 -14.72
C MET A 119 5.89 -4.52 -14.55
N ILE A 120 6.11 -3.44 -15.30
CA ILE A 120 5.18 -2.31 -15.36
C ILE A 120 4.13 -2.63 -16.40
N THR A 121 3.02 -3.18 -15.94
CA THR A 121 1.87 -3.49 -16.77
C THR A 121 1.01 -2.26 -17.00
N GLU A 122 0.15 -2.32 -18.03
CA GLU A 122 -0.79 -1.27 -18.39
C GLU A 122 -1.67 -0.78 -17.20
N PRO A 123 -2.18 -1.63 -16.29
CA PRO A 123 -2.83 -1.17 -15.06
C PRO A 123 -1.96 -0.32 -14.13
N ALA A 124 -0.67 -0.67 -13.95
CA ALA A 124 0.25 0.12 -13.13
C ALA A 124 0.59 1.45 -13.78
N ALA A 125 0.84 1.44 -15.10
CA ALA A 125 1.14 2.64 -15.87
C ALA A 125 0.03 3.68 -15.78
N ARG A 126 -1.25 3.28 -15.88
CA ARG A 126 -2.37 4.20 -15.70
C ARG A 126 -2.42 4.86 -14.33
N LEU A 127 -2.02 4.15 -13.27
CA LEU A 127 -1.96 4.70 -11.92
C LEU A 127 -0.83 5.72 -11.80
N TYR A 128 0.36 5.41 -12.35
CA TYR A 128 1.47 6.35 -12.41
C TYR A 128 1.14 7.61 -13.23
N ASP A 129 0.51 7.44 -14.38
CA ASP A 129 0.06 8.51 -15.27
C ASP A 129 -0.96 9.44 -14.57
N ARG A 130 -1.94 8.85 -13.85
CA ARG A 130 -2.88 9.64 -13.04
C ARG A 130 -2.17 10.39 -11.92
N ALA A 131 -1.25 9.74 -11.21
CA ALA A 131 -0.50 10.37 -10.12
C ALA A 131 0.34 11.55 -10.62
N TRP A 132 1.02 11.39 -11.76
CA TRP A 132 1.81 12.45 -12.39
C TRP A 132 0.93 13.61 -12.85
N ARG A 133 -0.23 13.35 -13.49
CA ARG A 133 -1.16 14.43 -13.88
C ARG A 133 -1.71 15.26 -12.71
N LEU A 134 -1.83 14.65 -11.54
CA LEU A 134 -2.28 15.34 -10.32
C LEU A 134 -1.15 16.13 -9.66
N ASP A 135 0.08 15.63 -9.78
CA ASP A 135 1.30 16.25 -9.26
C ASP A 135 2.48 16.01 -10.19
N ASN A 136 2.77 16.99 -11.06
CA ASN A 136 3.83 16.91 -12.06
C ASN A 136 5.23 16.78 -11.44
N SER A 137 5.40 17.06 -10.13
CA SER A 137 6.68 16.85 -9.44
C SER A 137 7.04 15.35 -9.32
N GLN A 138 6.04 14.47 -9.44
CA GLN A 138 6.19 13.01 -9.50
C GLN A 138 6.71 12.55 -10.87
N THR A 139 7.79 13.15 -11.38
CA THR A 139 8.35 12.85 -12.70
C THR A 139 8.66 11.37 -12.89
N ARG A 140 9.10 10.66 -11.83
CA ARG A 140 9.29 9.20 -11.89
C ARG A 140 8.02 8.50 -12.36
N ALA A 141 6.85 8.88 -11.83
CA ALA A 141 5.59 8.29 -12.24
C ALA A 141 5.29 8.58 -13.71
N GLY A 142 5.47 9.83 -14.17
CA GLY A 142 5.30 10.18 -15.58
C GLY A 142 6.21 9.37 -16.51
N ILE A 143 7.47 9.12 -16.12
CA ILE A 143 8.39 8.29 -16.90
C ILE A 143 7.92 6.83 -16.94
N LEU A 144 7.52 6.28 -15.79
CA LEU A 144 7.08 4.89 -15.66
C LEU A 144 5.76 4.61 -16.40
N ALA A 145 4.91 5.63 -16.56
CA ALA A 145 3.66 5.54 -17.30
C ALA A 145 3.83 5.18 -18.79
N ALA A 146 4.98 5.50 -19.39
CA ALA A 146 5.27 5.20 -20.78
C ALA A 146 5.86 3.79 -21.00
N MET A 147 6.23 3.09 -19.92
CA MET A 147 6.98 1.83 -20.01
C MET A 147 6.25 0.69 -20.73
N PRO A 148 4.93 0.48 -20.59
CA PRO A 148 4.25 -0.56 -21.35
C PRO A 148 4.34 -0.33 -22.87
N ALA A 149 4.20 0.91 -23.34
CA ALA A 149 4.32 1.25 -24.75
C ALA A 149 5.73 0.99 -25.27
N TYR A 150 6.74 1.42 -24.50
CA TYR A 150 8.15 1.16 -24.82
C TYR A 150 8.44 -0.34 -24.93
N GLN A 151 7.97 -1.14 -23.97
CA GLN A 151 8.14 -2.60 -23.95
C GLN A 151 7.39 -3.31 -25.08
N ALA A 152 6.24 -2.78 -25.49
CA ALA A 152 5.49 -3.27 -26.64
C ALA A 152 6.14 -2.88 -27.99
N GLY A 153 7.16 -2.02 -27.97
CA GLY A 153 7.80 -1.50 -29.17
C GLY A 153 7.02 -0.39 -29.86
N ASP A 154 5.97 0.14 -29.23
CA ASP A 154 5.26 1.35 -29.67
C ASP A 154 6.07 2.57 -29.21
N LEU A 155 7.15 2.82 -29.95
CA LEU A 155 8.15 3.84 -29.63
C LEU A 155 7.54 5.26 -29.77
N ASP A 156 6.60 5.44 -30.70
CA ASP A 156 5.92 6.72 -30.90
C ASP A 156 5.05 7.08 -29.69
N ALA A 157 4.26 6.14 -29.17
CA ALA A 157 3.46 6.39 -27.98
C ALA A 157 4.32 6.64 -26.74
N ALA A 158 5.43 5.90 -26.58
CA ALA A 158 6.36 6.11 -25.47
C ALA A 158 7.04 7.50 -25.54
N GLN A 159 7.55 7.88 -26.72
CA GLN A 159 8.20 9.16 -26.96
C GLN A 159 7.24 10.33 -26.73
N ALA A 160 6.02 10.27 -27.27
CA ALA A 160 5.00 11.28 -27.06
C ALA A 160 4.64 11.46 -25.57
N HIS A 161 4.70 10.40 -24.77
CA HIS A 161 4.49 10.49 -23.33
C HIS A 161 5.67 11.17 -22.62
N TRP A 162 6.90 10.73 -22.89
CA TRP A 162 8.10 11.33 -22.29
C TRP A 162 8.31 12.78 -22.67
N GLU A 163 7.87 13.19 -23.86
CA GLU A 163 7.97 14.57 -24.32
C GLU A 163 7.05 15.50 -23.50
N ARG A 164 5.87 15.03 -23.11
CA ARG A 164 5.01 15.75 -22.16
C ARG A 164 5.66 15.86 -20.78
N VAL A 165 6.23 14.77 -20.28
CA VAL A 165 6.94 14.78 -18.99
C VAL A 165 8.13 15.74 -19.03
N PHE A 166 8.88 15.78 -20.14
CA PHE A 166 10.01 16.67 -20.34
C PHE A 166 9.59 18.14 -20.34
N ALA A 167 8.47 18.47 -20.98
CA ALA A 167 7.96 19.84 -21.06
C ALA A 167 7.65 20.44 -19.67
N ASP A 168 7.24 19.61 -18.71
CA ASP A 168 6.92 20.02 -17.34
C ASP A 168 8.14 20.07 -16.40
N LEU A 169 9.32 19.64 -16.84
CA LEU A 169 10.52 19.67 -16.02
C LEU A 169 11.17 21.06 -15.97
N PRO A 170 11.69 21.52 -14.82
CA PRO A 170 12.58 22.67 -14.75
C PRO A 170 13.82 22.51 -15.65
N GLU A 171 14.37 23.61 -16.18
CA GLU A 171 15.52 23.57 -17.10
C GLU A 171 16.78 22.95 -16.48
N ASP A 172 16.98 23.14 -15.19
CA ASP A 172 18.10 22.64 -14.40
C ASP A 172 17.87 21.22 -13.84
N ASP A 173 16.73 20.59 -14.14
CA ASP A 173 16.40 19.28 -13.62
C ASP A 173 17.31 18.19 -14.22
N PRO A 174 18.05 17.42 -13.40
CA PRO A 174 18.97 16.39 -13.90
C PRO A 174 18.25 15.28 -14.68
N ARG A 175 16.94 15.09 -14.47
CA ARG A 175 16.12 14.09 -15.17
C ARG A 175 15.90 14.46 -16.64
N ARG A 176 16.12 15.72 -17.05
CA ARG A 176 16.08 16.12 -18.47
C ARG A 176 17.14 15.38 -19.30
N ALA A 177 18.34 15.19 -18.76
CA ALA A 177 19.39 14.43 -19.45
C ALA A 177 18.98 12.97 -19.66
N MET A 178 18.37 12.35 -18.64
CA MET A 178 17.86 10.98 -18.71
C MET A 178 16.75 10.86 -19.77
N LEU A 179 15.76 11.75 -19.77
CA LEU A 179 14.68 11.73 -20.77
C LEU A 179 15.18 11.97 -22.20
N ASN A 180 16.18 12.83 -22.40
CA ASN A 180 16.81 13.01 -23.70
C ASN A 180 17.49 11.73 -24.19
N ALA A 181 18.20 11.02 -23.32
CA ALA A 181 18.81 9.73 -23.67
C ALA A 181 17.76 8.68 -24.04
N MET A 182 16.69 8.56 -23.25
CA MET A 182 15.59 7.62 -23.53
C MET A 182 14.89 7.92 -24.87
N ARG A 183 14.67 9.20 -25.19
CA ARG A 183 14.08 9.62 -26.48
C ARG A 183 15.01 9.30 -27.65
N ALA A 184 16.30 9.60 -27.53
CA ALA A 184 17.28 9.29 -28.58
C ALA A 184 17.43 7.78 -28.83
N GLU A 185 17.37 6.96 -27.77
CA GLU A 185 17.36 5.49 -27.89
C GLU A 185 16.11 4.98 -28.61
N ALA A 186 14.93 5.53 -28.29
CA ALA A 186 13.69 5.21 -28.99
C ALA A 186 13.74 5.62 -30.46
N ASP A 187 14.27 6.80 -30.79
CA ASP A 187 14.44 7.24 -32.18
C ASP A 187 15.37 6.29 -32.95
N ALA A 188 16.52 5.93 -32.39
CA ALA A 188 17.46 5.00 -33.02
C ALA A 188 16.88 3.60 -33.21
N ALA A 189 16.10 3.11 -32.24
CA ALA A 189 15.42 1.82 -32.33
C ALA A 189 14.32 1.82 -33.39
N ARG A 190 13.64 2.96 -33.62
CA ARG A 190 12.68 3.13 -34.72
C ARG A 190 13.39 3.06 -36.07
N GLU A 191 14.43 3.86 -36.26
CA GLU A 191 15.21 3.90 -37.51
C GLU A 191 15.80 2.53 -37.88
N ALA A 192 16.29 1.78 -36.89
CA ALA A 192 16.82 0.44 -37.10
C ALA A 192 15.76 -0.53 -37.64
N ARG A 193 14.52 -0.47 -37.13
CA ARG A 193 13.41 -1.31 -37.58
C ARG A 193 12.94 -0.93 -38.98
N GLU A 194 12.84 0.37 -39.26
CA GLU A 194 12.47 0.87 -40.59
C GLU A 194 13.50 0.51 -41.67
N ALA A 195 14.77 0.34 -41.29
CA ALA A 195 15.82 -0.10 -42.20
C ALA A 195 15.83 -1.62 -42.44
N GLU A 196 15.13 -2.40 -41.62
CA GLU A 196 15.01 -3.86 -41.73
C GLU A 196 13.80 -4.32 -42.57
N ASP A 197 12.80 -3.44 -42.76
CA ASP A 197 11.57 -3.64 -43.56
C ASP A 197 11.73 -3.23 -45.04
#